data_AF-A0A444ZWA8-F1
#
_entry.id   AF-A0A444ZWA8-F1
#
_cell.length_a   1.000
_cell.length_b   1.000
_cell.length_c   1.000
_cell.angle_alpha   90.00
_cell.angle_beta   90.00
_cell.angle_gamma   90.00
#
_symmetry.space_group_name_H-M   'P 1'
#
loop_
_entity.id
_entity.type
_entity.pdbx_description
1 polymer ?
#
loop_
_entity_poly.entity_id
_entity_poly.type
_entity_poly.pdbx_seq_one_letter_code
_entity_poly.pdbx_strand_id
1 'polypeptide(L)'
;MEESYTTGLPTSHLAGSVPAVTAGEKSTTKQDAPLANMQTFPSSNAGGRRGQVYQPITAQTAESFEQQPTTNWQGVFSVSSYSQYFNVDTDVVVDRMICSLNPVRDDFFSKIDANPDLYGMVWISTTLVFILSSVGNLATYFSVKKANDWNFDVSYVHSAAWSIYGYVLVVPMAYHFYLQYMRSNTNLVRFWCLWGYSLTIFVMSSFLLLIPVGVLRWMIIITSGGASATFVALNLKSFIQENDLSMAVIAAFGLQIALAVFIKVRFFA
;
A
#
# COMPACT_ATOMS: atom_id res chain seq x y z
N MET A 1 -19.41 -64.21 26.75
CA MET A 1 -18.44 -63.80 27.78
C MET A 1 -18.11 -62.36 27.46
N GLU A 2 -18.78 -61.44 28.15
CA GLU A 2 -18.37 -60.91 29.48
C GLU A 2 -17.32 -59.82 29.27
N GLU A 3 -17.62 -58.54 29.53
CA GLU A 3 -17.80 -57.92 30.86
C GLU A 3 -16.50 -57.90 31.68
N SER A 4 -16.11 -56.84 32.42
CA SER A 4 -16.53 -55.41 32.50
C SER A 4 -15.52 -54.65 33.42
N TYR A 5 -15.64 -53.32 33.50
CA TYR A 5 -15.32 -52.43 34.66
C TYR A 5 -13.88 -52.00 35.07
N THR A 6 -13.75 -50.66 35.20
CA THR A 6 -13.08 -49.83 36.27
C THR A 6 -11.54 -49.75 36.31
N THR A 7 -10.87 -48.64 36.70
CA THR A 7 -11.20 -47.30 37.28
C THR A 7 -10.12 -46.27 36.80
N GLY A 8 -10.11 -44.95 37.04
CA GLY A 8 -10.89 -44.03 37.89
C GLY A 8 -10.50 -42.53 37.66
N LEU A 9 -10.59 -41.65 38.67
CA LEU A 9 -10.32 -40.18 38.63
C LEU A 9 -9.55 -39.70 39.90
N PRO A 10 -8.92 -38.50 39.90
CA PRO A 10 -9.58 -37.26 40.38
C PRO A 10 -9.27 -36.01 39.48
N THR A 11 -10.20 -35.17 39.02
CA THR A 11 -11.08 -34.16 39.70
C THR A 11 -10.39 -32.97 40.41
N SER A 12 -10.40 -31.79 39.76
CA SER A 12 -10.55 -30.45 40.36
C SER A 12 -11.03 -29.47 39.26
N HIS A 13 -12.33 -29.18 39.12
CA HIS A 13 -13.21 -28.24 39.86
C HIS A 13 -13.20 -26.78 39.33
N LEU A 14 -14.41 -26.19 39.28
CA LEU A 14 -14.83 -24.82 38.85
C LEU A 14 -15.22 -24.72 37.35
N ALA A 15 -16.47 -24.83 36.90
CA ALA A 15 -17.79 -24.29 37.32
C ALA A 15 -18.13 -22.92 36.68
N GLY A 16 -19.11 -22.89 35.77
CA GLY A 16 -19.60 -21.65 35.13
C GLY A 16 -20.35 -21.80 33.80
N SER A 17 -21.08 -22.91 33.57
CA SER A 17 -21.75 -23.18 32.27
C SER A 17 -23.15 -22.57 32.19
N VAL A 18 -23.45 -21.87 31.09
CA VAL A 18 -24.80 -21.38 30.76
C VAL A 18 -25.60 -22.49 30.05
N PRO A 19 -26.84 -22.80 30.47
CA PRO A 19 -27.66 -23.82 29.82
C PRO A 19 -28.37 -23.29 28.56
N ALA A 20 -28.31 -24.04 27.46
CA ALA A 20 -29.19 -23.85 26.31
C ALA A 20 -30.55 -24.53 26.57
N VAL A 21 -31.66 -23.84 26.30
CA VAL A 21 -33.02 -24.37 26.46
C VAL A 21 -33.76 -24.32 25.11
N THR A 22 -34.40 -25.43 24.77
CA THR A 22 -35.08 -25.69 23.50
C THR A 22 -36.51 -25.13 23.46
N ALA A 23 -37.02 -24.91 22.24
CA ALA A 23 -38.37 -24.42 22.00
C ALA A 23 -39.48 -25.39 22.46
N GLY A 24 -40.61 -24.84 22.90
CA GLY A 24 -41.85 -25.55 23.22
C GLY A 24 -43.05 -24.60 23.14
N GLU A 25 -44.00 -24.91 22.26
CA GLU A 25 -45.15 -24.06 21.91
C GLU A 25 -46.35 -24.27 22.86
N LYS A 26 -47.16 -23.22 23.12
CA LYS A 26 -48.60 -23.11 22.73
C LYS A 26 -49.57 -22.45 23.72
N SER A 27 -50.59 -21.80 23.13
CA SER A 27 -51.93 -21.49 23.64
C SER A 27 -52.22 -20.19 24.43
N THR A 28 -52.67 -19.18 23.67
CA THR A 28 -53.95 -18.42 23.83
C THR A 28 -54.34 -17.85 25.21
N THR A 29 -54.74 -16.57 25.33
CA THR A 29 -56.05 -16.08 24.85
C THR A 29 -56.17 -14.53 24.96
N LYS A 30 -56.72 -13.86 23.91
CA LYS A 30 -57.61 -12.65 23.82
C LYS A 30 -57.68 -11.63 24.99
N GLN A 31 -58.09 -10.36 24.90
CA GLN A 31 -58.47 -9.32 23.90
C GLN A 31 -58.62 -8.01 24.76
N ASP A 32 -58.65 -6.76 24.28
CA ASP A 32 -58.61 -6.18 22.93
C ASP A 32 -58.00 -4.74 22.98
N ALA A 33 -57.86 -4.06 21.85
CA ALA A 33 -57.46 -2.64 21.80
C ALA A 33 -58.67 -1.68 21.78
N PRO A 34 -58.56 -0.49 22.41
CA PRO A 34 -58.86 0.72 21.65
C PRO A 34 -57.76 1.79 21.75
N LEU A 35 -57.23 2.12 20.58
CA LEU A 35 -56.71 3.42 20.11
C LEU A 35 -56.48 4.52 21.17
N ALA A 36 -55.19 4.83 21.37
CA ALA A 36 -54.76 5.98 22.14
C ALA A 36 -55.22 7.31 21.51
N ASN A 37 -55.89 8.16 22.30
CA ASN A 37 -55.98 9.59 22.01
C ASN A 37 -54.82 10.31 22.72
N MET A 38 -53.77 10.65 21.98
CA MET A 38 -52.70 11.50 22.51
C MET A 38 -53.21 12.93 22.73
N GLN A 39 -53.46 13.28 24.00
CA GLN A 39 -53.17 14.64 24.49
C GLN A 39 -51.80 15.10 23.97
N THR A 40 -51.54 16.40 23.89
CA THR A 40 -50.30 16.89 23.27
C THR A 40 -49.73 18.07 24.07
N PHE A 41 -48.49 17.92 24.55
CA PHE A 41 -47.77 18.88 25.40
C PHE A 41 -46.96 19.88 24.56
N PRO A 42 -46.85 21.17 24.97
CA PRO A 42 -46.42 22.27 24.10
C PRO A 42 -44.91 22.27 23.76
N SER A 43 -44.53 23.10 22.78
CA SER A 43 -43.15 23.49 22.54
C SER A 43 -42.83 24.83 23.23
N SER A 44 -41.56 24.98 23.59
CA SER A 44 -40.91 26.26 23.86
C SER A 44 -39.84 26.46 22.77
N ASN A 45 -39.82 27.52 21.97
CA ASN A 45 -40.58 28.77 22.09
C ASN A 45 -41.84 28.84 21.20
N ALA A 46 -42.82 29.61 21.70
CA ALA A 46 -44.02 30.04 20.98
C ALA A 46 -44.94 28.94 20.39
N GLY A 47 -45.12 27.84 21.13
CA GLY A 47 -46.32 26.99 21.02
C GLY A 47 -46.28 25.88 19.97
N GLY A 48 -46.62 24.65 20.39
CA GLY A 48 -46.80 23.51 19.48
C GLY A 48 -45.85 22.30 19.60
N ARG A 49 -46.14 21.41 20.55
CA ARG A 49 -46.34 19.95 20.37
C ARG A 49 -45.17 18.97 20.04
N ARG A 50 -44.76 18.23 21.09
CA ARG A 50 -44.26 16.82 21.23
C ARG A 50 -43.61 16.03 20.07
N GLY A 51 -42.66 15.15 20.45
CA GLY A 51 -42.68 13.74 20.00
C GLY A 51 -41.36 12.96 20.11
N GLN A 52 -41.19 12.12 21.15
CA GLN A 52 -40.08 11.15 21.24
C GLN A 52 -40.60 9.74 20.91
N VAL A 53 -40.02 9.09 19.89
CA VAL A 53 -40.35 7.72 19.46
C VAL A 53 -39.14 6.82 19.74
N TYR A 54 -39.35 5.72 20.44
CA TYR A 54 -38.35 4.64 20.52
C TYR A 54 -38.45 3.79 19.24
N GLN A 55 -37.38 3.76 18.45
CA GLN A 55 -37.16 2.72 17.44
C GLN A 55 -36.24 1.64 18.01
N PRO A 56 -36.44 0.35 17.68
CA PRO A 56 -35.55 -0.72 18.12
C PRO A 56 -34.19 -0.62 17.41
N ILE A 57 -33.14 -1.06 18.12
CA ILE A 57 -31.79 -1.16 17.58
C ILE A 57 -31.76 -2.30 16.56
N THR A 58 -31.98 -1.98 15.28
CA THR A 58 -31.59 -2.86 14.18
C THR A 58 -30.08 -2.81 14.06
N ALA A 59 -29.41 -3.96 14.19
CA ALA A 59 -27.96 -4.04 14.16
C ALA A 59 -27.39 -3.48 12.84
N GLN A 60 -26.72 -2.34 12.93
CA GLN A 60 -25.72 -1.92 11.96
C GLN A 60 -24.36 -2.06 12.62
N THR A 61 -23.71 -3.20 12.40
CA THR A 61 -22.28 -3.37 12.66
C THR A 61 -21.51 -2.60 11.60
N ALA A 62 -21.53 -1.28 11.71
CA ALA A 62 -20.60 -0.39 11.05
C ALA A 62 -19.70 0.16 12.16
N GLU A 63 -18.49 -0.40 12.29
CA GLU A 63 -17.46 0.14 13.17
C GLU A 63 -16.92 1.45 12.58
N SER A 64 -17.74 2.50 12.59
CA SER A 64 -17.29 3.87 12.40
C SER A 64 -16.44 4.24 13.62
N PHE A 65 -15.14 3.99 13.52
CA PHE A 65 -14.15 4.56 14.44
C PHE A 65 -14.32 6.08 14.42
N GLU A 66 -14.99 6.62 15.45
CA GLU A 66 -15.10 8.06 15.63
C GLU A 66 -13.68 8.63 15.77
N GLN A 67 -13.27 9.42 14.77
CA GLN A 67 -11.99 10.11 14.79
C GLN A 67 -12.05 11.25 15.80
N GLN A 68 -11.86 10.89 17.08
CA GLN A 68 -11.61 11.84 18.14
C GLN A 68 -10.43 12.74 17.72
N PRO A 69 -10.53 14.08 17.84
CA PRO A 69 -9.50 14.99 17.36
C PRO A 69 -8.24 14.84 18.24
N THR A 70 -7.36 13.94 17.82
CA THR A 70 -6.11 13.67 18.52
C THR A 70 -5.24 14.91 18.51
N THR A 71 -4.51 15.15 19.59
CA THR A 71 -3.49 16.20 19.63
C THR A 71 -2.57 16.09 18.42
N ASN A 72 -2.17 17.22 17.79
CA ASN A 72 -1.53 17.23 16.46
C ASN A 72 -0.35 16.25 16.28
N TRP A 73 0.36 15.90 17.37
CA TRP A 73 1.44 14.92 17.36
C TRP A 73 0.97 13.46 17.31
N GLN A 74 -0.12 13.12 17.99
CA GLN A 74 -0.72 11.79 17.93
C GLN A 74 -1.27 11.48 16.53
N GLY A 75 -1.79 12.49 15.82
CA GLY A 75 -2.24 12.34 14.42
C GLY A 75 -1.11 11.97 13.46
N VAL A 76 0.10 12.53 13.64
CA VAL A 76 1.25 12.24 12.77
C VAL A 76 1.87 10.86 13.02
N PHE A 77 1.70 10.29 14.22
CA PHE A 77 2.18 8.93 14.54
C PHE A 77 1.07 7.87 14.61
N SER A 78 -0.18 8.24 14.31
CA SER A 78 -1.30 7.29 14.30
C SER A 78 -1.31 6.48 13.00
N VAL A 79 -1.32 5.15 13.15
CA VAL A 79 -1.51 4.22 12.01
C VAL A 79 -2.81 4.52 11.25
N SER A 80 -3.85 5.00 11.94
CA SER A 80 -5.13 5.36 11.33
C SER A 80 -5.07 6.56 10.38
N SER A 81 -4.02 7.39 10.46
CA SER A 81 -3.84 8.54 9.54
C SER A 81 -3.19 8.12 8.22
N TYR A 82 -2.45 7.01 8.21
CA TYR A 82 -1.80 6.45 7.04
C TYR A 82 -2.58 5.32 6.37
N SER A 83 -3.53 4.68 7.06
CA SER A 83 -4.32 3.55 6.54
C SER A 83 -4.95 3.84 5.18
N GLN A 84 -5.42 5.07 4.93
CA GLN A 84 -5.95 5.52 3.64
C GLN A 84 -4.99 5.33 2.46
N TYR A 85 -3.67 5.41 2.67
CA TYR A 85 -2.65 5.24 1.62
C TYR A 85 -2.23 3.79 1.38
N PHE A 86 -2.73 2.86 2.20
CA PHE A 86 -2.53 1.42 2.09
C PHE A 86 -3.82 0.65 1.79
N ASN A 87 -4.98 1.27 1.97
CA ASN A 87 -6.28 0.72 1.60
C ASN A 87 -6.52 0.88 0.09
N VAL A 88 -5.87 0.06 -0.71
CA VAL A 88 -5.88 0.13 -2.18
C VAL A 88 -6.14 -1.26 -2.76
N ASP A 89 -7.09 -1.33 -3.70
CA ASP A 89 -7.43 -2.57 -4.38
C ASP A 89 -6.33 -3.03 -5.37
N THR A 90 -6.24 -4.34 -5.57
CA THR A 90 -5.13 -4.94 -6.34
C THR A 90 -5.18 -4.57 -7.83
N ASP A 91 -6.37 -4.39 -8.39
CA ASP A 91 -6.58 -3.94 -9.76
C ASP A 91 -6.06 -2.51 -9.98
N VAL A 92 -6.26 -1.60 -9.01
CA VAL A 92 -5.71 -0.23 -9.04
C VAL A 92 -4.18 -0.26 -9.06
N VAL A 93 -3.55 -1.11 -8.25
CA VAL A 93 -2.08 -1.28 -8.24
C VAL A 93 -1.58 -1.85 -9.57
N VAL A 94 -2.26 -2.87 -10.12
CA VAL A 94 -1.89 -3.49 -11.41
C VAL A 94 -2.06 -2.52 -12.58
N ASP A 95 -3.15 -1.75 -12.64
CA ASP A 95 -3.35 -0.72 -13.67
C ASP A 95 -2.29 0.38 -13.57
N ARG A 96 -1.94 0.83 -12.35
CA ARG A 96 -0.81 1.75 -12.11
C ARG A 96 0.53 1.18 -12.55
N MET A 97 0.80 -0.10 -12.30
CA MET A 97 1.99 -0.79 -12.81
C MET A 97 1.99 -0.84 -14.34
N ILE A 98 0.88 -1.17 -15.00
CA ILE A 98 0.77 -1.21 -16.46
C ILE A 98 0.96 0.19 -17.08
N CYS A 99 0.37 1.23 -16.48
CA CYS A 99 0.62 2.62 -16.85
C CYS A 99 2.10 3.00 -16.70
N SER A 100 2.77 2.55 -15.63
CA SER A 100 4.22 2.82 -15.45
C SER A 100 5.11 2.15 -16.50
N LEU A 101 4.68 1.02 -17.07
CA LEU A 101 5.38 0.34 -18.15
C LEU A 101 5.18 1.01 -19.52
N ASN A 102 4.11 1.79 -19.70
CA ASN A 102 3.82 2.52 -20.94
C ASN A 102 3.85 4.05 -20.71
N PRO A 103 5.04 4.70 -20.78
CA PRO A 103 5.19 6.12 -20.47
C PRO A 103 4.36 7.05 -21.35
N VAL A 104 3.90 6.60 -22.52
CA VAL A 104 3.11 7.41 -23.47
C VAL A 104 1.63 7.52 -23.07
N ARG A 105 1.17 6.73 -22.10
CA ARG A 105 -0.23 6.73 -21.65
C ARG A 105 -0.45 7.74 -20.52
N ASP A 106 -1.02 8.89 -20.86
CA ASP A 106 -1.21 10.08 -19.99
C ASP A 106 -2.18 9.91 -18.80
N ASP A 107 -2.62 8.68 -18.50
CA ASP A 107 -3.63 8.38 -17.47
C ASP A 107 -3.05 8.33 -16.04
N PHE A 108 -1.72 8.33 -15.87
CA PHE A 108 -1.11 8.02 -14.56
C PHE A 108 -1.18 9.18 -13.56
N PHE A 109 -0.89 10.42 -13.99
CA PHE A 109 -0.95 11.60 -13.14
C PHE A 109 -2.35 11.82 -12.55
N SER A 110 -3.40 11.71 -13.36
CA SER A 110 -4.80 11.89 -12.91
C SER A 110 -5.23 10.83 -11.88
N LYS A 111 -4.74 9.58 -12.02
CA LYS A 111 -4.97 8.51 -11.04
C LYS A 111 -4.30 8.80 -9.68
N ILE A 112 -3.10 9.38 -9.68
CA ILE A 112 -2.41 9.79 -8.44
C ILE A 112 -3.03 11.06 -7.84
N ASP A 113 -3.49 11.99 -8.68
CA ASP A 113 -4.10 13.24 -8.22
C ASP A 113 -5.34 12.96 -7.37
N ALA A 114 -6.19 12.01 -7.82
CA ALA A 114 -7.38 11.57 -7.11
C ALA A 114 -7.09 10.78 -5.82
N ASN A 115 -6.26 9.71 -5.89
CA ASN A 115 -6.02 8.80 -4.77
C ASN A 115 -4.55 8.31 -4.74
N PRO A 116 -3.60 9.07 -4.18
CA PRO A 116 -2.20 8.63 -4.10
C PRO A 116 -2.04 7.48 -3.10
N ASP A 117 -1.08 6.59 -3.33
CA ASP A 117 -0.82 5.44 -2.46
C ASP A 117 0.66 5.33 -2.02
N LEU A 118 0.87 4.64 -0.90
CA LEU A 118 2.20 4.22 -0.44
C LEU A 118 2.42 2.72 -0.58
N TYR A 119 1.35 1.94 -0.79
CA TYR A 119 1.41 0.50 -0.98
C TYR A 119 2.32 0.11 -2.15
N GLY A 120 2.14 0.72 -3.32
CA GLY A 120 2.97 0.49 -4.51
C GLY A 120 4.43 0.83 -4.27
N MET A 121 4.73 1.95 -3.61
CA MET A 121 6.10 2.31 -3.24
C MET A 121 6.77 1.23 -2.38
N VAL A 122 6.11 0.80 -1.29
CA VAL A 122 6.67 -0.20 -0.37
C VAL A 122 6.78 -1.57 -1.03
N TRP A 123 5.73 -2.02 -1.73
CA TRP A 123 5.68 -3.34 -2.35
C TRP A 123 6.69 -3.46 -3.50
N ILE A 124 6.68 -2.53 -4.46
CA ILE A 124 7.55 -2.58 -5.65
C ILE A 124 9.03 -2.44 -5.25
N SER A 125 9.37 -1.56 -4.30
CA SER A 125 10.76 -1.45 -3.82
C SER A 125 11.22 -2.72 -3.11
N THR A 126 10.40 -3.31 -2.23
CA THR A 126 10.70 -4.59 -1.56
C THR A 126 10.91 -5.72 -2.57
N THR A 127 10.01 -5.84 -3.55
CA THR A 127 10.10 -6.83 -4.64
C THR A 127 11.38 -6.62 -5.47
N LEU A 128 11.74 -5.37 -5.80
CA LEU A 128 12.96 -5.07 -6.53
C LEU A 128 14.22 -5.42 -5.71
N VAL A 129 14.26 -5.12 -4.41
CA VAL A 129 15.38 -5.47 -3.52
C VAL A 129 15.62 -6.98 -3.51
N PHE A 130 14.54 -7.76 -3.35
CA PHE A 130 14.59 -9.23 -3.38
C PHE A 130 15.10 -9.75 -4.73
N ILE A 131 14.54 -9.26 -5.83
CA ILE A 131 14.90 -9.70 -7.20
C ILE A 131 16.35 -9.34 -7.54
N LEU A 132 16.81 -8.12 -7.24
CA LEU A 132 18.20 -7.72 -7.47
C LEU A 132 19.18 -8.60 -6.69
N SER A 133 18.86 -8.93 -5.44
CA SER A 133 19.71 -9.80 -4.63
C SER A 133 19.73 -11.24 -5.15
N SER A 134 18.57 -11.82 -5.45
CA SER A 134 18.44 -13.23 -5.85
C SER A 134 18.88 -13.45 -7.30
N VAL A 135 18.39 -12.65 -8.24
CA VAL A 135 18.70 -12.78 -9.67
C VAL A 135 20.13 -12.28 -9.96
N GLY A 136 20.64 -11.30 -9.21
CA GLY A 136 22.05 -10.90 -9.27
C GLY A 136 23.00 -12.05 -8.88
N ASN A 137 22.76 -12.70 -7.73
CA ASN A 137 23.53 -13.88 -7.30
C ASN A 137 23.44 -15.02 -8.33
N LEU A 138 22.25 -15.27 -8.90
CA LEU A 138 22.05 -16.27 -9.94
C LEU A 138 22.77 -15.91 -11.26
N ALA A 139 22.84 -14.64 -11.62
CA ALA A 139 23.59 -14.15 -12.78
C ALA A 139 25.11 -14.31 -12.58
N THR A 140 25.61 -14.19 -11.34
CA THR A 140 26.99 -14.55 -10.99
C THR A 140 27.22 -16.06 -11.13
N TYR A 141 26.30 -16.90 -10.64
CA TYR A 141 26.38 -18.36 -10.78
C TYR A 141 26.52 -18.80 -12.25
N PHE A 142 25.68 -18.28 -13.15
CA PHE A 142 25.78 -18.58 -14.58
C PHE A 142 27.04 -18.03 -15.27
N SER A 143 27.68 -17.00 -14.70
CA SER A 143 28.93 -16.44 -15.23
C SER A 143 30.17 -17.24 -14.83
N VAL A 144 30.11 -18.01 -13.73
CA VAL A 144 31.25 -18.77 -13.21
C VAL A 144 31.45 -20.07 -14.01
N LYS A 145 32.48 -20.09 -14.88
CA LYS A 145 32.81 -21.23 -15.74
C LYS A 145 33.45 -22.45 -15.03
N LYS A 146 33.62 -22.41 -13.70
CA LYS A 146 34.22 -23.48 -12.89
C LYS A 146 33.38 -23.71 -11.63
N ALA A 147 32.65 -24.83 -11.59
CA ALA A 147 31.57 -25.07 -10.63
C ALA A 147 31.98 -25.17 -9.14
N ASN A 148 33.27 -25.22 -8.81
CA ASN A 148 33.73 -25.52 -7.43
C ASN A 148 33.93 -24.29 -6.54
N ASP A 149 33.97 -23.07 -7.09
CA ASP A 149 34.35 -21.85 -6.35
C ASP A 149 33.22 -20.80 -6.26
N TRP A 150 31.96 -21.16 -6.55
CA TRP A 150 30.83 -20.23 -6.37
C TRP A 150 30.33 -20.21 -4.92
N ASN A 151 30.22 -19.02 -4.36
CA ASN A 151 29.62 -18.76 -3.06
C ASN A 151 28.53 -17.68 -3.20
N PHE A 152 27.51 -17.74 -2.35
CA PHE A 152 26.42 -16.77 -2.32
C PHE A 152 26.87 -15.48 -1.64
N ASP A 153 26.78 -14.34 -2.34
CA ASP A 153 27.12 -13.03 -1.77
C ASP A 153 25.91 -12.39 -1.08
N VAL A 154 25.90 -12.50 0.24
CA VAL A 154 24.93 -11.85 1.14
C VAL A 154 25.01 -10.32 1.05
N SER A 155 26.13 -9.74 0.59
CA SER A 155 26.27 -8.29 0.42
C SER A 155 25.24 -7.70 -0.54
N TYR A 156 24.76 -8.50 -1.49
CA TYR A 156 23.77 -8.06 -2.47
C TYR A 156 22.45 -7.63 -1.79
N VAL A 157 22.02 -8.30 -0.71
CA VAL A 157 20.80 -7.95 0.04
C VAL A 157 20.91 -6.54 0.63
N HIS A 158 21.95 -6.27 1.41
CA HIS A 158 22.11 -4.96 2.05
C HIS A 158 22.40 -3.86 1.02
N SER A 159 23.17 -4.18 -0.03
CA SER A 159 23.48 -3.22 -1.10
C SER A 159 22.21 -2.81 -1.84
N ALA A 160 21.32 -3.76 -2.16
CA ALA A 160 20.04 -3.47 -2.81
C ALA A 160 19.11 -2.69 -1.88
N ALA A 161 18.97 -3.11 -0.62
CA ALA A 161 18.12 -2.43 0.36
C ALA A 161 18.50 -0.96 0.52
N TRP A 162 19.79 -0.67 0.79
CA TRP A 162 20.27 0.71 0.92
C TRP A 162 20.10 1.53 -0.35
N SER A 163 20.39 0.97 -1.54
CA SER A 163 20.25 1.73 -2.78
C SER A 163 18.79 2.01 -3.16
N ILE A 164 17.90 1.01 -3.07
CA ILE A 164 16.53 1.12 -3.56
C ILE A 164 15.65 1.91 -2.57
N TYR A 165 15.69 1.60 -1.28
CA TYR A 165 14.95 2.39 -0.29
C TYR A 165 15.53 3.80 -0.15
N GLY A 166 16.86 3.94 -0.19
CA GLY A 166 17.51 5.26 -0.21
C GLY A 166 17.04 6.10 -1.39
N TYR A 167 17.04 5.54 -2.60
CA TYR A 167 16.55 6.23 -3.80
C TYR A 167 15.07 6.63 -3.69
N VAL A 168 14.18 5.67 -3.38
CA VAL A 168 12.73 5.90 -3.41
C VAL A 168 12.23 6.81 -2.28
N LEU A 169 12.97 6.90 -1.16
CA LEU A 169 12.63 7.81 -0.07
C LEU A 169 13.25 9.19 -0.25
N VAL A 170 14.56 9.27 -0.53
CA VAL A 170 15.32 10.53 -0.53
C VAL A 170 15.05 11.36 -1.79
N VAL A 171 14.94 10.75 -2.98
CA VAL A 171 14.76 11.52 -4.22
C VAL A 171 13.41 12.24 -4.25
N PRO A 172 12.25 11.57 -4.04
CA PRO A 172 10.95 12.25 -3.92
C PRO A 172 10.91 13.34 -2.84
N MET A 173 11.57 13.08 -1.70
CA MET A 173 11.65 14.05 -0.60
C MET A 173 12.45 15.29 -1.00
N ALA A 174 13.57 15.13 -1.70
CA ALA A 174 14.35 16.25 -2.23
C ALA A 174 13.56 17.06 -3.27
N TYR A 175 12.80 16.40 -4.16
CA TYR A 175 11.91 17.08 -5.11
C TYR A 175 10.79 17.85 -4.41
N HIS A 176 10.14 17.26 -3.41
CA HIS A 176 9.14 17.95 -2.62
C HIS A 176 9.71 19.18 -1.91
N PHE A 177 10.89 19.08 -1.25
CA PHE A 177 11.52 20.23 -0.62
C PHE A 177 11.93 21.33 -1.62
N TYR A 178 12.42 20.95 -2.80
CA TYR A 178 12.72 21.89 -3.88
C TYR A 178 11.46 22.65 -4.35
N LEU A 179 10.34 21.95 -4.54
CA LEU A 179 9.09 22.57 -4.98
C LEU A 179 8.39 23.38 -3.88
N GLN A 180 8.52 22.98 -2.61
CA GLN A 180 8.10 23.78 -1.44
C GLN A 180 8.92 25.07 -1.33
N TYR A 181 10.23 25.04 -1.60
CA TYR A 181 11.07 26.24 -1.67
C TYR A 181 10.59 27.20 -2.78
N MET A 182 10.16 26.67 -3.93
CA MET A 182 9.51 27.44 -4.99
C MET A 182 8.02 27.79 -4.70
N ARG A 183 7.54 27.59 -3.46
CA ARG A 183 6.16 27.87 -3.00
C ARG A 183 5.05 27.11 -3.73
N SER A 184 5.35 25.94 -4.30
CA SER A 184 4.34 25.07 -4.90
C SER A 184 3.69 24.16 -3.84
N ASN A 185 2.37 24.20 -3.75
CA ASN A 185 1.56 23.38 -2.83
C ASN A 185 1.49 21.92 -3.32
N THR A 186 2.59 21.19 -3.18
CA THR A 186 2.71 19.80 -3.63
C THR A 186 2.58 18.81 -2.47
N ASN A 187 2.05 17.62 -2.75
CA ASN A 187 1.88 16.57 -1.75
C ASN A 187 2.99 15.51 -1.91
N LEU A 188 3.82 15.34 -0.87
CA LEU A 188 4.93 14.39 -0.82
C LEU A 188 4.53 12.94 -1.17
N VAL A 189 3.34 12.50 -0.78
CA VAL A 189 2.83 11.14 -1.05
C VAL A 189 2.69 10.90 -2.57
N ARG A 190 2.34 11.93 -3.35
CA ARG A 190 2.23 11.83 -4.81
C ARG A 190 3.60 11.56 -5.47
N PHE A 191 4.68 12.16 -4.96
CA PHE A 191 6.04 11.88 -5.44
C PHE A 191 6.53 10.50 -5.04
N TRP A 192 6.27 10.07 -3.79
CA TRP A 192 6.60 8.72 -3.33
C TRP A 192 5.87 7.63 -4.15
N CYS A 193 4.58 7.85 -4.44
CA CYS A 193 3.82 7.03 -5.36
C CYS A 193 4.47 6.98 -6.76
N LEU A 194 4.66 8.14 -7.40
CA LEU A 194 5.25 8.25 -8.75
C LEU A 194 6.61 7.56 -8.88
N TRP A 195 7.54 7.83 -7.96
CA TRP A 195 8.85 7.18 -7.96
C TRP A 195 8.76 5.70 -7.64
N GLY A 196 7.87 5.29 -6.71
CA GLY A 196 7.61 3.89 -6.40
C GLY A 196 7.22 3.07 -7.63
N TYR A 197 6.22 3.54 -8.39
CA TYR A 197 5.79 2.86 -9.62
C TYR A 197 6.83 2.91 -10.74
N SER A 198 7.68 3.94 -10.81
CA SER A 198 8.77 4.02 -11.81
C SER A 198 9.76 2.84 -11.71
N LEU A 199 9.85 2.20 -10.54
CA LEU A 199 10.71 1.04 -10.30
C LEU A 199 10.16 -0.27 -10.89
N THR A 200 8.89 -0.31 -11.31
CA THR A 200 8.25 -1.49 -11.94
C THR A 200 9.01 -1.96 -13.18
N ILE A 201 9.52 -1.01 -13.99
CA ILE A 201 10.30 -1.32 -15.19
C ILE A 201 11.61 -2.03 -14.78
N PHE A 202 12.24 -1.63 -13.68
CA PHE A 202 13.45 -2.29 -13.20
C PHE A 202 13.19 -3.70 -12.68
N VAL A 203 12.04 -3.95 -12.01
CA VAL A 203 11.59 -5.29 -11.61
C VAL A 203 11.54 -6.22 -12.82
N MET A 204 10.89 -5.80 -13.90
CA MET A 204 10.80 -6.61 -15.13
C MET A 204 12.17 -6.78 -15.79
N SER A 205 12.95 -5.70 -15.95
CA SER A 205 14.25 -5.75 -16.61
C SER A 205 15.27 -6.63 -15.87
N SER A 206 15.17 -6.77 -14.54
CA SER A 206 16.09 -7.57 -13.74
C SER A 206 16.06 -9.06 -14.11
N PHE A 207 14.90 -9.59 -14.50
CA PHE A 207 14.80 -10.95 -15.04
C PHE A 207 15.46 -11.10 -16.42
N LEU A 208 15.35 -10.09 -17.28
CA LEU A 208 15.99 -10.09 -18.60
C LEU A 208 17.52 -9.98 -18.50
N LEU A 209 18.03 -9.27 -17.48
CA LEU A 209 19.47 -9.11 -17.21
C LEU A 209 20.18 -10.41 -16.77
N LEU A 210 19.42 -11.46 -16.42
CA LEU A 210 19.95 -12.78 -16.07
C LEU A 210 20.85 -13.36 -17.17
N ILE A 211 20.53 -13.09 -18.44
CA ILE A 211 21.27 -13.59 -19.61
C ILE A 211 22.72 -13.07 -19.57
N PRO A 212 23.76 -13.94 -19.57
CA PRO A 212 25.16 -13.56 -19.43
C PRO A 212 25.79 -13.04 -20.74
N VAL A 213 25.12 -12.08 -21.40
CA VAL A 213 25.58 -11.45 -22.65
C VAL A 213 25.73 -9.94 -22.42
N GLY A 214 26.98 -9.46 -22.36
CA GLY A 214 27.30 -8.09 -21.95
C GLY A 214 26.62 -6.99 -22.77
N VAL A 215 26.60 -7.12 -24.10
CA VAL A 215 25.93 -6.15 -24.99
C VAL A 215 24.42 -6.13 -24.75
N LEU A 216 23.79 -7.30 -24.58
CA LEU A 216 22.36 -7.42 -24.32
C LEU A 216 21.99 -6.78 -22.98
N ARG A 217 22.79 -7.01 -21.92
CA ARG A 217 22.60 -6.34 -20.62
C ARG A 217 22.64 -4.82 -20.71
N TRP A 218 23.56 -4.26 -21.51
CA TRP A 218 23.62 -2.82 -21.77
C TRP A 218 22.39 -2.31 -22.54
N MET A 219 21.93 -3.02 -23.57
CA MET A 219 20.72 -2.64 -24.31
C MET A 219 19.47 -2.66 -23.41
N ILE A 220 19.32 -3.70 -22.58
CA ILE A 220 18.21 -3.82 -21.63
C ILE A 220 18.24 -2.66 -20.63
N ILE A 221 19.38 -2.38 -19.99
CA ILE A 221 19.44 -1.37 -18.92
C ILE A 221 19.29 0.07 -19.43
N ILE A 222 19.80 0.37 -20.63
CA ILE A 222 19.61 1.68 -21.27
C ILE A 222 18.13 1.86 -21.65
N THR A 223 17.49 0.82 -22.19
CA THR A 223 16.08 0.89 -22.58
C THR A 223 15.16 1.00 -21.37
N SER A 224 15.38 0.20 -20.31
CA SER A 224 14.58 0.26 -19.08
C SER A 224 14.79 1.56 -18.31
N GLY A 225 16.05 2.01 -18.20
CA GLY A 225 16.40 3.31 -17.62
C GLY A 225 15.75 4.46 -18.38
N GLY A 226 15.83 4.46 -19.72
CA GLY A 226 15.20 5.47 -20.57
C GLY A 226 13.66 5.48 -20.48
N ALA A 227 13.02 4.30 -20.41
CA ALA A 227 11.58 4.19 -20.21
C ALA A 227 11.14 4.75 -18.85
N SER A 228 11.86 4.40 -17.76
CA SER A 228 11.56 4.89 -16.40
C SER A 228 11.82 6.39 -16.26
N ALA A 229 12.91 6.86 -16.87
CA ALA A 229 13.24 8.28 -16.96
C ALA A 229 12.18 9.08 -17.72
N THR A 230 11.67 8.55 -18.85
CA THR A 230 10.59 9.17 -19.62
C THR A 230 9.28 9.17 -18.85
N PHE A 231 8.93 8.07 -18.18
CA PHE A 231 7.74 7.98 -17.33
C PHE A 231 7.73 9.02 -16.21
N VAL A 232 8.84 9.16 -15.47
CA VAL A 232 8.95 10.20 -14.44
C VAL A 232 8.94 11.60 -15.05
N ALA A 233 9.67 11.83 -16.15
CA ALA A 233 9.71 13.14 -16.82
C ALA A 233 8.33 13.64 -17.25
N LEU A 234 7.52 12.79 -17.87
CA LEU A 234 6.18 13.15 -18.36
C LEU A 234 5.22 13.45 -17.20
N ASN A 235 5.20 12.61 -16.17
CA ASN A 235 4.35 12.84 -14.99
C ASN A 235 4.83 14.01 -14.13
N LEU A 236 6.14 14.26 -14.06
CA LEU A 236 6.72 15.39 -13.35
C LEU A 236 6.38 16.73 -14.02
N LYS A 237 6.24 16.75 -15.35
CA LYS A 237 5.80 17.93 -16.12
C LYS A 237 4.51 18.53 -15.54
N SER A 238 3.58 17.69 -15.12
CA SER A 238 2.27 18.08 -14.57
C SER A 238 2.32 18.67 -13.15
N PHE A 239 3.46 18.57 -12.44
CA PHE A 239 3.65 19.13 -11.10
C PHE A 239 4.44 20.46 -11.06
N ILE A 240 5.08 20.86 -12.16
CA ILE A 240 6.07 21.96 -12.18
C ILE A 240 5.67 23.03 -13.20
N GLN A 241 5.80 24.31 -12.84
CA GLN A 241 5.59 25.44 -13.76
C GLN A 241 6.72 25.52 -14.80
N GLU A 242 6.39 25.95 -16.02
CA GLU A 242 7.28 25.81 -17.19
C GLU A 242 8.68 26.42 -17.04
N ASN A 243 8.85 27.45 -16.20
CA ASN A 243 10.12 28.17 -16.06
C ASN A 243 11.26 27.34 -15.44
N ASP A 244 10.96 26.47 -14.46
CA ASP A 244 11.96 25.62 -13.78
C ASP A 244 11.90 24.15 -14.24
N LEU A 245 10.92 23.83 -15.10
CA LEU A 245 10.57 22.49 -15.54
C LEU A 245 11.75 21.75 -16.18
N SER A 246 12.51 22.44 -17.04
CA SER A 246 13.65 21.87 -17.77
C SER A 246 14.72 21.31 -16.83
N MET A 247 15.11 22.05 -15.79
CA MET A 247 16.16 21.61 -14.86
C MET A 247 15.68 20.43 -14.01
N ALA A 248 14.46 20.51 -13.49
CA ALA A 248 13.87 19.46 -12.67
C ALA A 248 13.67 18.14 -13.45
N VAL A 249 13.25 18.21 -14.71
CA VAL A 249 13.08 17.03 -15.58
C VAL A 249 14.43 16.44 -16.00
N ILE A 250 15.42 17.26 -16.36
CA ILE A 250 16.78 16.79 -16.69
C ILE A 250 17.41 16.07 -15.49
N ALA A 251 17.27 16.61 -14.29
CA ALA A 251 17.76 15.96 -13.06
C ALA A 251 17.05 14.62 -12.79
N ALA A 252 15.73 14.53 -13.00
CA ALA A 252 14.97 13.30 -12.80
C ALA A 252 15.39 12.22 -13.80
N PHE A 253 15.59 12.61 -15.06
CA PHE A 253 16.09 11.74 -16.12
C PHE A 253 17.48 11.21 -15.78
N GLY A 254 18.41 12.11 -15.39
CA GLY A 254 19.76 11.74 -14.97
C GLY A 254 19.78 10.79 -13.77
N LEU A 255 18.93 11.00 -12.76
CA LEU A 255 18.81 10.14 -11.60
C LEU A 255 18.29 8.74 -11.95
N GLN A 256 17.34 8.60 -12.86
CA GLN A 256 16.84 7.30 -13.32
C GLN A 256 17.89 6.54 -14.14
N ILE A 257 18.63 7.22 -15.03
CA ILE A 257 19.75 6.60 -15.75
C ILE A 257 20.88 6.20 -14.79
N ALA A 258 21.20 7.03 -13.80
CA ALA A 258 22.20 6.71 -12.78
C ALA A 258 21.82 5.47 -11.95
N LEU A 259 20.55 5.36 -11.53
CA LEU A 259 20.03 4.17 -10.86
C LEU A 259 20.11 2.92 -11.76
N ALA A 260 19.73 3.05 -13.03
CA ALA A 260 19.81 1.96 -14.00
C ALA A 260 21.25 1.45 -14.17
N VAL A 261 22.20 2.36 -14.43
CA VAL A 261 23.64 2.02 -14.54
C VAL A 261 24.16 1.39 -13.24
N PHE A 262 23.80 1.94 -12.07
CA PHE A 262 24.15 1.35 -10.78
C PHE A 262 23.66 -0.09 -10.63
N ILE A 263 22.40 -0.36 -10.98
CA ILE A 263 21.80 -1.71 -10.94
C ILE A 263 22.63 -2.69 -11.80
N LYS A 264 22.92 -2.33 -13.06
CA LYS A 264 23.73 -3.20 -13.94
C LYS A 264 25.14 -3.41 -13.40
N VAL A 265 25.80 -2.36 -12.90
CA VAL A 265 27.19 -2.46 -12.44
C VAL A 265 27.32 -3.23 -11.12
N ARG A 266 26.36 -3.08 -10.19
CA ARG A 266 26.45 -3.70 -8.86
C ARG A 266 25.97 -5.15 -8.80
N PHE A 267 24.97 -5.53 -9.61
CA PHE A 267 24.30 -6.84 -9.55
C PHE A 267 24.49 -7.71 -10.80
N PHE A 268 24.77 -7.09 -11.96
CA PHE A 268 24.82 -7.77 -13.27
C PHE A 268 26.10 -7.42 -14.05
N ALA A 269 27.22 -7.35 -13.33
CA ALA A 269 28.56 -7.08 -13.86
C ALA A 269 28.85 -7.92 -15.11
#